data_AF-A0A3P9I9V7-F1
#
_entry.id   AF-A0A3P9I9V7-F1
#
_cell.length_a   1.000
_cell.length_b   1.000
_cell.length_c   1.000
_cell.angle_alpha   90.00
_cell.angle_beta   90.00
_cell.angle_gamma   90.00
#
_symmetry.space_group_name_H-M   'P 1'
#
loop_
_entity.id
_entity.type
_entity.pdbx_description
1 polymer ?
#
loop_
_entity_poly.entity_id
_entity_poly.type
_entity_poly.pdbx_seq_one_letter_code
_entity_poly.pdbx_strand_id
1 'polypeptide(L)'
;MKAVKSCLDCLASYCEEHLQPHSESLENHELVEASKSLKQNVCSRHNKIMKIFCRTDQLCICYLCLMGEHKGHETVSTATERTKKQQDLTKIRRQIQQKIKYREKDMRLFQQEVENIKVSADKAVEDSEEIFSEMIRLLQNRNLAKRPTNPGSLQAIPQQMTNLLLQIQNKKLGRVVYSQTRLFFLLNLRSWHFSCTSA
;
A
#
# COMPACT_ATOMS: atom_id res chain seq x y z
N MET A 1 -6.69 40.24 -19.54
CA MET A 1 -6.63 39.50 -20.82
C MET A 1 -6.00 38.13 -20.60
N LYS A 2 -6.61 37.06 -21.11
CA LYS A 2 -6.09 35.68 -21.04
C LYS A 2 -5.40 35.34 -22.36
N ALA A 3 -4.19 34.80 -22.30
CA ALA A 3 -3.51 34.32 -23.50
C ALA A 3 -4.14 33.00 -23.99
N VAL A 4 -4.27 32.87 -25.31
CA VAL A 4 -4.84 31.70 -25.99
C VAL A 4 -3.76 30.91 -26.70
N LYS A 5 -2.81 31.59 -27.38
CA LYS A 5 -1.64 30.94 -27.98
C LYS A 5 -0.32 31.58 -27.56
N SER A 6 0.75 30.80 -27.64
CA SER A 6 2.14 31.20 -27.47
C SER A 6 2.90 31.00 -28.76
N CYS A 7 3.65 32.01 -29.20
CA CYS A 7 4.58 31.89 -30.33
C CYS A 7 5.95 31.46 -29.81
N LEU A 8 6.48 30.35 -30.35
CA LEU A 8 7.79 29.82 -29.95
C LEU A 8 8.97 30.63 -30.50
N ASP A 9 8.73 31.44 -31.53
CA ASP A 9 9.73 32.31 -32.15
C ASP A 9 9.82 33.66 -31.43
N CYS A 10 8.67 34.28 -31.14
CA CYS A 10 8.60 35.53 -30.39
C CYS A 10 8.78 35.35 -28.88
N LEU A 11 8.68 34.12 -28.37
CA LEU A 11 8.68 33.82 -26.93
C LEU A 11 7.61 34.60 -26.16
N ALA A 12 6.48 34.88 -26.82
CA ALA A 12 5.40 35.71 -26.34
C ALA A 12 4.07 34.95 -26.41
N SER A 13 3.16 35.29 -25.50
CA SER A 13 1.80 34.74 -25.45
C SER A 13 0.80 35.83 -25.80
N TYR A 14 -0.14 35.51 -26.69
CA TYR A 14 -1.12 36.44 -27.25
C TYR A 14 -2.53 36.05 -26.81
N CYS A 15 -3.38 37.03 -26.51
CA CYS A 15 -4.84 36.84 -26.45
C CYS A 15 -5.42 36.87 -27.87
N GLU A 16 -6.70 36.50 -28.02
CA GLU A 16 -7.38 36.39 -29.31
C GLU A 16 -7.20 37.63 -30.20
N GLU A 17 -7.47 38.83 -29.65
CA GLU A 17 -7.38 40.11 -30.37
C GLU A 17 -5.96 40.41 -30.89
N HIS A 18 -4.92 39.99 -30.16
CA HIS A 18 -3.54 40.21 -30.55
C HIS A 18 -2.95 39.06 -31.36
N LEU A 19 -3.64 37.91 -31.42
CA LEU A 19 -3.18 36.72 -32.14
C LEU A 19 -3.46 36.83 -33.65
N GLN A 20 -4.60 37.41 -34.03
CA GLN A 20 -4.99 37.59 -35.43
C GLN A 20 -3.95 38.40 -36.24
N PRO A 21 -3.61 39.65 -35.84
CA PRO A 21 -2.62 40.43 -36.59
C PRO A 21 -1.23 39.77 -36.60
N HIS A 22 -0.88 39.01 -35.54
CA HIS A 22 0.37 38.24 -35.49
C HIS A 22 0.38 37.12 -36.53
N SER A 23 -0.71 36.36 -36.64
CA SER A 23 -0.80 35.21 -37.55
C SER A 23 -0.81 35.65 -39.01
N GLU A 24 -1.46 36.77 -39.33
CA GLU A 24 -1.52 37.34 -40.68
C GLU A 24 -0.17 37.92 -41.13
N SER A 25 0.63 38.46 -40.21
CA SER A 25 1.92 39.09 -40.54
C SER A 25 3.10 38.12 -40.51
N LEU A 26 2.99 37.03 -39.75
CA LEU A 26 4.10 36.11 -39.43
C LEU A 26 3.64 34.65 -39.55
N GLU A 27 3.08 34.29 -40.70
CA GLU A 27 2.49 32.96 -40.97
C GLU A 27 3.43 31.78 -40.68
N ASN A 28 4.75 32.00 -40.75
CA ASN A 28 5.76 30.96 -40.52
C ASN A 28 6.09 30.71 -39.05
N HIS A 29 5.56 31.50 -38.12
CA HIS A 29 5.84 31.35 -36.70
C HIS A 29 5.08 30.16 -36.09
N GLU A 30 5.76 29.39 -35.25
CA GLU A 30 5.16 28.22 -34.60
C GLU A 30 4.30 28.67 -33.40
N LEU A 31 2.99 28.57 -33.56
CA LEU A 31 2.01 28.86 -32.51
C LEU A 31 1.56 27.58 -31.81
N VAL A 32 1.69 27.55 -30.48
CA VAL A 32 1.22 26.47 -29.61
C VAL A 32 0.20 26.99 -28.61
N GLU A 33 -0.56 26.08 -27.97
CA GLU A 33 -1.47 26.45 -26.89
C GLU A 33 -0.76 27.26 -25.80
N ALA A 34 -1.40 28.33 -25.32
CA ALA A 34 -0.81 29.20 -24.32
C ALA A 34 -0.46 28.42 -23.05
N SER A 35 0.84 28.21 -22.83
CA SER A 35 1.36 27.61 -21.62
C SER A 35 1.96 28.68 -20.71
N LYS A 36 1.61 28.63 -19.42
CA LYS A 36 2.28 29.41 -18.36
C LYS A 36 3.78 29.09 -18.25
N SER A 37 4.21 27.95 -18.77
CA SER A 37 5.60 27.46 -18.69
C SER A 37 6.46 27.83 -19.91
N LEU A 38 6.00 28.68 -20.84
CA LEU A 38 6.79 29.02 -22.04
C LEU A 38 8.20 29.51 -21.66
N LYS A 39 8.29 30.43 -20.67
CA LYS A 39 9.57 30.95 -20.15
C LYS A 39 10.46 29.88 -19.53
N GLN A 40 9.88 28.82 -18.95
CA GLN A 40 10.64 27.72 -18.35
C GLN A 40 11.29 26.82 -19.40
N ASN A 41 10.81 26.87 -20.65
CA ASN A 41 11.34 26.10 -21.78
C ASN A 41 12.33 26.90 -22.64
N VAL A 42 12.73 28.10 -22.20
CA VAL A 42 13.71 28.94 -22.88
C VAL A 42 15.05 28.82 -22.18
N CYS A 43 16.12 28.59 -22.96
CA CYS A 43 17.48 28.62 -22.46
C CYS A 43 17.83 30.05 -21.99
N SER A 44 18.17 30.20 -20.71
CA SER A 44 18.50 31.50 -20.11
C SER A 44 19.71 32.19 -20.73
N ARG A 45 20.65 31.41 -21.28
CA ARG A 45 21.91 31.94 -21.87
C ARG A 45 21.76 32.36 -23.32
N HIS A 46 20.99 31.60 -24.08
CA HIS A 46 20.91 31.77 -25.54
C HIS A 46 19.58 32.35 -26.02
N ASN A 47 18.60 32.48 -25.12
CA ASN A 47 17.24 32.92 -25.43
C ASN A 47 16.61 32.11 -26.59
N LYS A 48 16.87 30.80 -26.60
CA LYS A 48 16.33 29.84 -27.58
C LYS A 48 15.52 28.76 -26.87
N ILE A 49 14.46 28.28 -27.51
CA ILE A 49 13.66 27.17 -26.99
C ILE A 49 14.55 25.91 -26.80
N MET A 50 14.38 25.26 -25.67
CA MET A 50 15.05 24.01 -25.32
C MET A 50 14.26 22.83 -25.90
N LYS A 51 14.59 22.43 -27.14
CA LYS A 51 13.97 21.29 -27.84
C LYS A 51 14.78 19.99 -27.72
N ILE A 52 15.94 20.01 -27.07
CA ILE A 52 16.87 18.87 -26.93
C ILE A 52 16.98 18.48 -25.45
N PHE A 53 17.01 17.18 -25.16
CA PHE A 53 17.27 16.64 -23.83
C PHE A 53 18.64 15.95 -23.84
N CYS A 54 19.54 16.39 -22.97
CA CYS A 54 20.82 15.75 -22.72
C CYS A 54 20.64 14.67 -21.65
N ARG A 55 20.87 13.41 -22.01
CA ARG A 55 20.78 12.26 -21.09
C ARG A 55 21.98 12.17 -20.15
N THR A 56 23.15 12.61 -20.59
CA THR A 56 24.35 12.64 -19.76
C THR A 56 24.14 13.56 -18.55
N ASP A 57 23.62 14.77 -18.77
CA ASP A 57 23.44 15.76 -17.70
C ASP A 57 22.01 15.81 -17.13
N GLN A 58 21.07 15.07 -17.74
CA GLN A 58 19.64 15.08 -17.41
C GLN A 58 18.97 16.46 -17.50
N LEU A 59 19.36 17.26 -18.51
CA LEU A 59 18.87 18.63 -18.70
C LEU A 59 18.22 18.83 -20.07
N CYS A 60 17.17 19.67 -20.11
CA CYS A 60 16.69 20.24 -21.37
C CYS A 60 17.63 21.38 -21.79
N ILE A 61 18.06 21.39 -23.04
CA ILE A 61 19.02 22.34 -23.61
C ILE A 61 18.56 22.85 -24.98
N CYS A 62 19.10 23.98 -25.42
CA CYS A 62 18.90 24.49 -26.79
C CYS A 62 20.01 24.00 -27.73
N TYR A 63 19.85 24.24 -29.04
CA TYR A 63 20.82 23.78 -30.05
C TYR A 63 22.21 24.41 -29.88
N LEU A 64 22.31 25.65 -29.37
CA LEU A 64 23.61 26.30 -29.12
C LEU A 64 24.35 25.63 -27.95
N CYS A 65 23.63 25.20 -26.91
CA CYS A 65 24.21 24.41 -25.82
C CYS A 65 24.73 23.06 -26.31
N LEU A 66 24.01 22.39 -27.22
CA LEU A 66 24.44 21.13 -27.84
C LEU A 66 25.76 21.29 -28.61
N MET A 67 25.92 22.39 -29.34
CA MET A 67 27.15 22.66 -30.11
C MET A 67 28.34 23.12 -29.26
N GLY A 68 28.08 23.56 -28.03
CA GLY A 68 29.08 24.04 -27.08
C GLY A 68 29.33 23.05 -25.94
N GLU A 69 28.81 23.36 -24.76
CA GLU A 69 29.10 22.65 -23.50
C GLU A 69 28.64 21.18 -23.49
N HIS A 70 27.59 20.84 -24.24
CA HIS A 70 27.07 19.48 -24.29
C HIS A 70 27.53 18.73 -25.55
N LYS A 71 28.61 19.20 -26.20
CA LYS A 71 29.13 18.56 -27.41
C LYS A 71 29.65 17.17 -27.09
N GLY A 72 29.11 16.17 -27.80
CA GLY A 72 29.47 14.76 -27.61
C GLY A 72 28.69 14.04 -26.51
N HIS A 73 27.77 14.72 -25.80
CA HIS A 73 26.88 14.07 -24.84
C HIS A 73 25.79 13.27 -25.56
N GLU A 74 25.24 12.25 -24.88
CA GLU A 74 24.07 11.54 -25.39
C GLU A 74 22.87 12.48 -25.33
N THR A 75 22.29 12.79 -26.49
CA THR A 75 21.14 13.69 -26.59
C THR A 75 20.03 13.11 -27.45
N VAL A 76 18.79 13.50 -27.13
CA VAL A 76 17.58 13.15 -27.86
C VAL A 76 16.64 14.37 -27.91
N SER A 77 15.55 14.30 -28.69
CA SER A 77 14.54 15.36 -28.61
C SER A 77 13.82 15.34 -27.25
N THR A 78 13.41 16.51 -26.75
CA THR A 78 12.60 16.61 -25.52
C THR A 78 11.28 15.85 -25.64
N ALA A 79 10.68 15.82 -26.82
CA ALA A 79 9.46 15.05 -27.09
C ALA A 79 9.69 13.54 -26.93
N THR A 80 10.78 13.01 -27.49
CA THR A 80 11.14 11.58 -27.39
C THR A 80 11.38 11.19 -25.93
N GLU A 81 12.19 11.96 -25.20
CA GLU A 81 12.48 11.66 -23.81
C GLU A 81 11.23 11.77 -22.93
N ARG A 82 10.37 12.76 -23.18
CA ARG A 82 9.10 12.91 -22.47
C ARG A 82 8.21 11.68 -22.66
N THR A 83 8.09 11.18 -23.88
CA THR A 83 7.30 9.97 -24.17
C THR A 83 7.86 8.76 -23.41
N LYS A 84 9.18 8.57 -23.42
CA LYS A 84 9.84 7.49 -22.67
C LYS A 84 9.56 7.60 -21.16
N LYS A 85 9.84 8.76 -20.56
CA LYS A 85 9.60 8.99 -19.12
C LYS A 85 8.12 8.82 -18.76
N GLN A 86 7.20 9.23 -19.63
CA GLN A 86 5.76 9.05 -19.43
C GLN A 86 5.35 7.58 -19.45
N GLN A 87 5.93 6.77 -20.34
CA GLN A 87 5.71 5.32 -20.38
C GLN A 87 6.25 4.65 -19.11
N ASP A 88 7.45 5.01 -18.67
CA ASP A 88 8.06 4.49 -17.44
C ASP A 88 7.19 4.80 -16.21
N LEU A 89 6.74 6.05 -16.08
CA LEU A 89 5.83 6.47 -15.02
C LEU A 89 4.50 5.71 -15.06
N THR A 90 3.96 5.43 -16.25
CA THR A 90 2.72 4.66 -16.41
C THR A 90 2.91 3.22 -15.93
N LYS A 91 4.05 2.60 -16.24
CA LYS A 91 4.41 1.26 -15.76
C LYS A 91 4.54 1.23 -14.24
N ILE A 92 5.27 2.18 -13.66
CA ILE A 92 5.42 2.31 -12.20
C ILE A 92 4.05 2.49 -11.53
N ARG A 93 3.21 3.38 -12.06
CA ARG A 93 1.85 3.62 -11.55
C ARG A 93 1.04 2.33 -11.53
N ARG A 94 1.07 1.54 -12.60
CA ARG A 94 0.36 0.25 -12.68
C ARG A 94 0.86 -0.73 -11.61
N GLN A 95 2.18 -0.82 -11.42
CA GLN A 95 2.76 -1.70 -10.40
C GLN A 95 2.34 -1.30 -8.98
N ILE A 96 2.34 0.01 -8.68
CA ILE A 96 1.90 0.52 -7.38
C ILE A 96 0.41 0.20 -7.16
N GLN A 97 -0.44 0.45 -8.15
CA GLN A 97 -1.87 0.13 -8.07
C GLN A 97 -2.13 -1.36 -7.84
N GLN A 98 -1.38 -2.25 -8.48
CA GLN A 98 -1.47 -3.69 -8.24
C GLN A 98 -1.08 -4.07 -6.81
N LYS A 99 0.01 -3.49 -6.28
CA LYS A 99 0.43 -3.71 -4.89
C LYS A 99 -0.61 -3.22 -3.89
N ILE A 100 -1.21 -2.05 -4.12
CA ILE A 100 -2.30 -1.52 -3.29
C ILE A 100 -3.47 -2.51 -3.27
N LYS A 101 -3.96 -2.94 -4.44
CA LYS A 101 -5.08 -3.89 -4.54
C LYS A 101 -4.81 -5.21 -3.79
N TYR A 102 -3.58 -5.73 -3.87
CA TYR A 102 -3.19 -6.92 -3.14
C TYR A 102 -3.22 -6.69 -1.62
N ARG A 103 -2.62 -5.59 -1.14
CA ARG A 103 -2.63 -5.22 0.28
C ARG A 103 -4.03 -4.97 0.82
N GLU A 104 -4.91 -4.37 0.04
CA GLU A 104 -6.32 -4.20 0.42
C GLU A 104 -7.04 -5.54 0.57
N LYS A 105 -6.72 -6.53 -0.29
CA LYS A 105 -7.26 -7.88 -0.16
C LYS A 105 -6.76 -8.57 1.10
N ASP A 106 -5.46 -8.50 1.38
CA ASP A 106 -4.87 -9.04 2.61
C ASP A 106 -5.50 -8.40 3.85
N MET A 107 -5.70 -7.08 3.84
CA MET A 107 -6.31 -6.35 4.95
C MET A 107 -7.74 -6.84 5.24
N ARG A 108 -8.55 -7.11 4.20
CA ARG A 108 -9.89 -7.68 4.38
C ARG A 108 -9.85 -9.09 4.99
N LEU A 109 -8.91 -9.92 4.56
CA LEU A 109 -8.72 -11.26 5.13
C LEU A 109 -8.31 -11.17 6.61
N PHE A 110 -7.40 -10.25 6.96
CA PHE A 110 -7.02 -10.04 8.35
C PHE A 110 -8.16 -9.54 9.22
N GLN A 111 -9.00 -8.63 8.72
CA GLN A 111 -10.19 -8.18 9.44
C GLN A 111 -11.15 -9.34 9.74
N GLN A 112 -11.38 -10.22 8.77
CA GLN A 112 -12.20 -11.41 8.97
C GLN A 112 -11.58 -12.35 10.01
N GLU A 113 -10.27 -12.55 9.98
CA GLU A 113 -9.59 -13.42 10.95
C GLU A 113 -9.64 -12.84 12.37
N VAL A 114 -9.50 -11.52 12.53
CA VAL A 114 -9.66 -10.86 13.84
C VAL A 114 -11.06 -11.09 14.40
N GLU A 115 -12.10 -10.98 13.58
CA GLU A 115 -13.47 -11.25 14.01
C GLU A 115 -13.66 -12.72 14.40
N ASN A 116 -13.11 -13.65 13.62
CA ASN A 116 -13.16 -15.09 13.95
C ASN A 116 -12.48 -15.38 15.30
N ILE A 117 -11.34 -14.73 15.59
CA ILE A 117 -10.63 -14.87 16.87
C ILE A 117 -11.49 -14.33 18.01
N LYS A 118 -12.12 -13.17 17.83
CA LYS A 118 -13.00 -12.58 18.83
C LYS A 118 -14.18 -13.51 19.16
N VAL A 119 -14.90 -13.98 18.15
CA VAL A 119 -16.02 -14.93 18.32
C VAL A 119 -15.55 -16.21 19.03
N SER A 120 -14.37 -16.72 18.65
CA SER A 120 -13.81 -17.93 19.28
C SER A 120 -13.43 -17.70 20.74
N ALA A 121 -12.93 -16.50 21.09
CA ALA A 121 -12.60 -16.12 22.45
C ALA A 121 -13.86 -15.97 23.31
N ASP A 122 -14.88 -15.27 22.81
CA ASP A 122 -16.17 -15.13 23.49
C ASP A 122 -16.80 -16.50 23.74
N LYS A 123 -16.79 -17.39 22.74
CA LYS A 123 -17.29 -18.76 22.90
C LYS A 123 -16.50 -19.56 23.95
N ALA A 124 -15.19 -19.36 24.03
CA ALA A 124 -14.38 -20.03 25.06
C ALA A 124 -14.67 -19.53 26.48
N VAL A 125 -15.07 -18.26 26.63
CA VAL A 125 -15.54 -17.70 27.90
C VAL A 125 -16.89 -18.31 28.27
N GLU A 126 -17.87 -18.28 27.36
CA GLU A 126 -19.20 -18.89 27.59
C GLU A 126 -19.09 -20.36 27.98
N ASP A 127 -18.31 -21.15 27.23
CA ASP A 127 -18.09 -22.58 27.53
C ASP A 127 -17.48 -22.76 28.93
N SER A 128 -16.62 -21.83 29.37
CA SER A 128 -16.01 -21.89 30.71
C SER A 128 -17.02 -21.55 31.80
N GLU A 129 -17.86 -20.53 31.59
CA GLU A 129 -18.91 -20.11 32.53
C GLU A 129 -19.97 -21.20 32.71
N GLU A 130 -20.36 -21.89 31.64
CA GLU A 130 -21.28 -23.03 31.69
C GLU A 130 -20.71 -24.15 32.57
N ILE A 131 -19.45 -24.53 32.35
CA ILE A 131 -18.76 -25.56 33.15
C ILE A 131 -18.67 -25.15 34.63
N PHE A 132 -18.30 -23.90 34.92
CA PHE A 132 -18.23 -23.41 36.30
C PHE A 132 -19.61 -23.39 36.97
N SER A 133 -20.65 -23.01 36.24
CA SER A 133 -22.04 -23.01 36.74
C SER A 133 -22.50 -24.42 37.07
N GLU A 134 -22.22 -25.41 36.20
CA GLU A 134 -22.49 -26.82 36.48
C GLU A 134 -21.74 -27.33 37.71
N MET A 135 -20.47 -26.95 37.85
CA MET A 135 -19.65 -27.33 39.00
C MET A 135 -20.22 -26.78 40.31
N ILE A 136 -20.63 -25.50 40.34
CA ILE A 136 -21.28 -24.87 41.50
C ILE A 136 -22.57 -25.62 41.85
N ARG A 137 -23.41 -25.95 40.85
CA ARG A 137 -24.67 -26.69 41.05
C ARG A 137 -24.43 -28.07 41.69
N LEU A 138 -23.43 -28.81 41.22
CA LEU A 138 -23.07 -30.11 41.77
C LEU A 138 -22.60 -30.01 43.23
N LEU A 139 -21.79 -29.00 43.56
CA LEU A 139 -21.32 -28.76 44.93
C LEU A 139 -22.48 -28.38 45.86
N GLN A 140 -23.39 -27.51 45.44
CA GLN A 140 -24.57 -27.11 46.21
C GLN A 140 -25.49 -28.31 46.49
N ASN A 141 -25.81 -29.12 45.47
CA ASN A 141 -26.62 -30.32 45.62
C ASN A 141 -26.00 -31.31 46.62
N ARG A 142 -24.68 -31.46 46.62
CA ARG A 142 -23.96 -32.32 47.58
C ARG A 142 -24.01 -31.79 49.01
N ASN A 143 -23.89 -30.48 49.20
CA ASN A 143 -23.99 -29.85 50.52
C ASN A 143 -25.42 -29.97 51.09
N LEU A 144 -26.45 -29.91 50.25
CA LEU A 144 -27.82 -30.18 50.64
C LEU A 144 -28.07 -31.68 50.94
N ALA A 145 -27.38 -32.58 50.24
CA ALA A 145 -27.48 -34.03 50.44
C ALA A 145 -26.71 -34.57 51.66
N LYS A 146 -25.73 -33.82 52.20
CA LYS A 146 -24.99 -34.17 53.42
C LYS A 146 -25.52 -33.42 54.64
N ARG A 147 -26.60 -33.93 55.26
CA ARG A 147 -26.69 -33.91 56.74
C ARG A 147 -25.61 -34.86 57.29
N PRO A 148 -24.94 -34.56 58.42
CA PRO A 148 -23.60 -35.07 58.68
C PRO A 148 -23.60 -36.56 59.02
N THR A 149 -23.00 -37.39 58.16
CA THR A 149 -22.54 -38.73 58.54
C THR A 149 -21.27 -39.13 57.78
N ASN A 150 -20.19 -39.22 58.57
CA ASN A 150 -18.89 -39.90 58.40
C ASN A 150 -17.77 -39.36 57.46
N PRO A 151 -16.49 -39.45 57.91
CA PRO A 151 -15.37 -38.67 57.37
C PRO A 151 -14.55 -39.38 56.27
N GLY A 152 -14.83 -40.65 55.95
CA GLY A 152 -13.99 -41.45 55.04
C GLY A 152 -14.11 -41.12 53.54
N SER A 153 -15.04 -40.24 53.13
CA SER A 153 -15.34 -39.98 51.71
C SER A 153 -14.64 -38.75 51.10
N LEU A 154 -13.73 -38.10 51.83
CA LEU A 154 -13.06 -36.88 51.38
C LEU A 154 -11.90 -37.12 50.39
N GLN A 155 -11.36 -38.34 50.28
CA GLN A 155 -10.16 -38.62 49.49
C GLN A 155 -10.39 -38.70 47.97
N ALA A 156 -11.64 -38.84 47.52
CA ALA A 156 -11.97 -38.86 46.08
C ALA A 156 -12.11 -37.46 45.45
N ILE A 157 -12.22 -36.42 46.29
CA ILE A 157 -12.50 -35.04 45.86
C ILE A 157 -11.28 -34.41 45.17
N PRO A 158 -10.04 -34.53 45.68
CA PRO A 158 -8.86 -33.99 45.01
C PRO A 158 -8.67 -34.64 43.64
N GLN A 159 -8.85 -35.96 43.51
CA GLN A 159 -8.66 -36.67 42.24
C GLN A 159 -9.60 -36.18 41.13
N GLN A 160 -10.88 -35.98 41.45
CA GLN A 160 -11.87 -35.49 40.48
C GLN A 160 -11.60 -34.04 40.08
N MET A 161 -11.20 -33.20 41.04
CA MET A 161 -10.86 -31.79 40.78
C MET A 161 -9.59 -31.67 39.91
N THR A 162 -8.58 -32.51 40.15
CA THR A 162 -7.35 -32.57 39.34
C THR A 162 -7.65 -33.02 37.91
N ASN A 163 -8.49 -34.03 37.72
CA ASN A 163 -8.90 -34.49 36.38
C ASN A 163 -9.67 -33.40 35.62
N LEU A 164 -10.53 -32.64 36.29
CA LEU A 164 -11.28 -31.55 35.68
C LEU A 164 -10.36 -30.37 35.30
N LEU A 165 -9.39 -30.03 36.15
CA LEU A 165 -8.36 -29.02 35.85
C LEU A 165 -7.51 -29.41 34.65
N LEU A 166 -7.17 -30.70 34.51
CA LEU A 166 -6.47 -31.24 33.34
C LEU A 166 -7.31 -31.12 32.06
N GLN A 167 -8.62 -31.37 32.11
CA GLN A 167 -9.51 -31.16 30.97
C GLN A 167 -9.60 -29.69 30.56
N ILE A 168 -9.62 -28.76 31.53
CA ILE A 168 -9.59 -27.32 31.30
C ILE A 168 -8.29 -26.90 30.61
N GLN A 169 -7.14 -27.38 31.10
CA GLN A 169 -5.83 -27.08 30.50
C GLN A 169 -5.72 -27.65 29.08
N ASN A 170 -6.16 -28.88 28.84
CA ASN A 170 -6.09 -29.50 27.51
C ASN A 170 -7.00 -28.82 26.48
N LYS A 171 -8.22 -28.41 26.87
CA LYS A 171 -9.12 -27.65 25.97
C LYS A 171 -8.58 -26.24 25.67
N LYS A 172 -8.03 -25.54 26.67
CA LYS A 172 -7.39 -24.22 26.47
C LYS A 172 -6.14 -24.32 25.60
N LEU A 173 -5.24 -25.26 25.88
CA LEU A 173 -4.03 -25.50 25.09
C LEU A 173 -4.35 -25.94 23.67
N GLY A 174 -5.36 -26.80 23.44
CA GLY A 174 -5.78 -27.19 22.10
C GLY A 174 -6.29 -26.01 21.26
N ARG A 175 -7.06 -25.09 21.84
CA ARG A 175 -7.54 -23.88 21.13
C ARG A 175 -6.42 -22.85 20.91
N VAL A 176 -5.55 -22.65 21.89
CA VAL A 176 -4.38 -21.77 21.75
C VAL A 176 -3.41 -22.32 20.69
N VAL A 177 -3.08 -23.61 20.72
CA VAL A 177 -2.22 -24.27 19.72
C VAL A 177 -2.86 -24.22 18.33
N TYR A 178 -4.18 -24.43 18.20
CA TYR A 178 -4.87 -24.28 16.91
C TYR A 178 -4.74 -22.85 16.36
N SER A 179 -4.92 -21.83 17.21
CA SER A 179 -4.76 -20.42 16.82
C SER A 179 -3.29 -20.03 16.54
N GLN A 180 -2.34 -20.55 17.32
CA GLN A 180 -0.90 -20.31 17.15
C GLN A 180 -0.33 -21.00 15.91
N THR A 181 -0.78 -22.21 15.57
CA THR A 181 -0.31 -22.92 14.36
C THR A 181 -0.78 -22.20 13.09
N ARG A 182 -1.98 -21.58 13.13
CA ARG A 182 -2.49 -20.72 12.05
C ARG A 182 -1.80 -19.36 11.97
N LEU A 183 -1.53 -18.73 13.11
CA LEU A 183 -0.69 -17.52 13.19
C LEU A 183 0.76 -17.78 12.75
N PHE A 184 1.31 -18.95 13.03
CA PHE A 184 2.64 -19.38 12.59
C PHE A 184 2.71 -19.58 11.06
N PHE A 185 1.62 -20.07 10.45
CA PHE A 185 1.48 -20.13 8.99
C PHE A 185 1.41 -18.71 8.37
N LEU A 186 0.72 -17.77 9.04
CA LEU A 186 0.62 -16.38 8.61
C LEU A 186 1.92 -15.57 8.80
N LEU A 187 2.65 -15.79 9.88
CA LEU A 187 3.96 -15.15 10.13
C LEU A 187 5.05 -15.68 9.17
N ASN A 188 4.95 -16.95 8.72
CA ASN A 188 5.86 -17.55 7.73
C ASN A 188 5.50 -17.27 6.26
N LEU A 189 4.41 -16.57 5.95
CA LEU A 189 4.18 -16.06 4.60
C LEU A 189 5.21 -14.98 4.19
N ARG A 190 5.96 -14.41 5.15
CA ARG A 190 7.14 -13.57 4.86
C ARG A 190 8.35 -14.35 4.35
N SER A 191 8.50 -15.64 4.69
CA SER A 191 9.66 -16.46 4.30
C SER A 191 9.44 -17.24 3.00
N TRP A 192 8.19 -17.49 2.58
CA TRP A 192 7.91 -18.25 1.36
C TRP A 192 7.89 -17.43 0.05
N HIS A 193 7.91 -16.09 0.12
CA HIS A 193 7.93 -15.23 -1.07
C HIS A 193 9.30 -14.65 -1.43
N PHE A 194 10.40 -15.14 -0.83
CA PHE A 194 11.77 -14.71 -1.13
C PHE A 194 12.65 -15.76 -1.84
N SER A 195 12.08 -16.86 -2.35
CA SER A 195 12.85 -17.90 -3.07
C SER A 195 12.45 -18.10 -4.54
N CYS A 196 11.70 -17.18 -5.14
CA CYS A 196 11.47 -17.17 -6.60
C CYS A 196 11.94 -15.85 -7.19
N THR A 197 13.25 -15.61 -7.20
CA THR A 197 13.97 -14.81 -8.22
C THR A 197 15.47 -14.83 -7.90
N SER A 198 16.15 -15.92 -8.24
CA SER A 198 17.57 -15.95 -8.64
C SER A 198 17.94 -17.35 -9.14
N ALA A 199 18.39 -17.41 -10.40
CA ALA A 199 19.04 -18.51 -11.12
C ALA A 199 18.19 -19.76 -11.45
#